data_AF-A0A4U0F7X4-F1
#
_entry.id   AF-A0A4U0F7X4-F1
#
_cell.length_a   1.000
_cell.length_b   1.000
_cell.length_c   1.000
_cell.angle_alpha   90.00
_cell.angle_beta   90.00
_cell.angle_gamma   90.00
#
_symmetry.space_group_name_H-M   'P 1'
#
loop_
_entity.id
_entity.type
_entity.pdbx_description
1 polymer ?
#
loop_
_entity_poly.entity_id
_entity_poly.type
_entity_poly.pdbx_seq_one_letter_code
_entity_poly.pdbx_strand_id
1 'polypeptide(L)' 'MSDTNASSNTLEQLTVSEKLVYHALADEKGRPVDIAQIAKKCHLTDLQVIVAIQLLMHKKMLPTDRILF' A
#
# COMPACT_ATOMS: atom_id res chain seq x y z
N MET A 1 -10.55 32.00 -6.22
CA MET A 1 -10.28 30.80 -7.04
C MET A 1 -8.85 30.38 -6.75
N SER A 2 -8.68 29.43 -5.83
CA SER A 2 -7.37 28.91 -5.43
C SER A 2 -7.51 27.42 -5.13
N ASP A 3 -7.99 26.66 -6.11
CA ASP A 3 -8.05 25.20 -6.04
C ASP A 3 -6.68 24.65 -6.46
N THR A 4 -5.70 24.64 -5.54
CA THR A 4 -4.38 24.08 -5.84
C THR A 4 -3.67 23.58 -4.57
N ASN A 5 -4.21 22.60 -3.83
CA ASN A 5 -3.37 21.80 -2.91
C ASN A 5 -3.96 20.47 -2.37
N ALA A 6 -4.73 19.70 -3.15
CA ALA A 6 -5.35 18.47 -2.63
C ALA A 6 -4.49 17.19 -2.73
N SER A 7 -3.31 17.24 -3.37
CA SER A 7 -2.63 16.00 -3.81
C SER A 7 -1.48 15.51 -2.93
N SER A 8 -0.96 16.31 -1.99
CA SER A 8 0.22 15.94 -1.19
C SER A 8 -0.10 15.30 0.17
N ASN A 9 -1.37 15.27 0.58
CA ASN A 9 -1.76 15.01 1.97
C ASN A 9 -2.19 13.54 2.24
N THR A 10 -2.34 12.72 1.21
CA THR A 10 -2.88 11.35 1.34
C THR A 10 -1.85 10.33 1.83
N LEU A 11 -0.58 10.50 1.46
CA LEU A 11 0.52 9.67 1.98
C LEU A 11 0.82 9.98 3.45
N GLU A 12 0.63 11.22 3.90
CA GLU A 12 0.90 11.62 5.29
C GLU A 12 -0.06 10.93 6.28
N GLN A 13 -1.29 10.64 5.84
CA GLN A 13 -2.32 9.94 6.61
C GLN A 13 -2.13 8.41 6.69
N LEU A 14 -1.11 7.87 6.01
CA LEU A 14 -0.77 6.46 6.12
C LEU A 14 0.06 6.21 7.38
N THR A 15 -0.30 5.14 8.08
CA THR A 15 0.54 4.56 9.12
C THR A 15 1.87 4.10 8.55
N VAL A 16 2.86 3.86 9.41
CA VAL A 16 4.19 3.40 9.00
C VAL A 16 4.09 2.10 8.20
N SER A 17 3.30 1.13 8.67
CA SER A 17 3.12 -0.16 7.97
C SER A 17 2.48 0.01 6.60
N GLU A 18 1.48 0.88 6.45
CA GLU A 18 0.85 1.18 5.17
C GLU A 18 1.83 1.81 4.18
N LYS A 19 2.69 2.73 4.63
CA LYS A 19 3.73 3.34 3.79
C LYS A 19 4.72 2.29 3.29
N LEU A 20 5.23 1.44 4.19
CA LEU A 20 6.18 0.39 3.85
C LEU A 20 5.62 -0.56 2.79
N VAL A 21 4.38 -1.03 3.01
CA VAL A 21 3.70 -1.93 2.08
C VAL A 21 3.39 -1.24 0.75
N TYR A 22 2.94 0.01 0.77
CA TYR A 22 2.68 0.80 -0.44
C TYR A 22 3.94 0.93 -1.31
N HIS A 23 5.07 1.27 -0.72
CA HIS A 23 6.35 1.36 -1.43
C HIS A 23 6.82 0.00 -1.94
N ALA A 24 6.70 -1.06 -1.13
CA ALA A 24 7.08 -2.41 -1.56
C ALA A 24 6.27 -2.89 -2.77
N LEU A 25 4.97 -2.58 -2.83
CA LEU A 25 4.09 -2.92 -3.95
C LEU A 25 4.40 -2.11 -5.21
N ALA A 26 4.84 -0.85 -5.07
CA ALA A 26 5.24 -0.03 -6.20
C ALA A 26 6.47 -0.58 -6.93
N ASP A 27 7.38 -1.24 -6.20
CA ASP A 27 8.57 -1.89 -6.74
C ASP A 27 8.26 -3.19 -7.50
N GLU A 28 7.17 -3.88 -7.15
CA GLU A 28 6.74 -5.15 -7.77
C GLU A 28 5.81 -4.94 -8.99
N LYS A 29 5.87 -3.77 -9.64
CA LYS A 29 4.99 -3.43 -10.77
C LYS A 29 4.95 -4.51 -11.84
N GLY A 30 3.77 -5.07 -12.06
CA GLY A 30 3.49 -6.05 -13.13
C GLY A 30 3.69 -7.51 -12.72
N ARG A 31 3.98 -7.79 -11.45
CA ARG A 31 4.05 -9.15 -10.90
C ARG A 31 2.89 -9.41 -9.94
N PRO A 32 2.47 -10.68 -9.79
CA PRO A 32 1.55 -11.07 -8.72
C PRO A 32 2.11 -10.66 -7.36
N VAL A 33 1.24 -10.23 -6.46
CA VAL A 33 1.62 -9.83 -5.10
C VAL A 33 1.98 -11.08 -4.29
N ASP A 34 3.24 -11.19 -3.87
CA ASP A 34 3.69 -12.19 -2.90
C ASP A 34 3.72 -11.57 -1.49
N ILE A 35 2.73 -11.95 -0.68
CA ILE A 35 2.57 -11.45 0.69
C ILE A 35 3.78 -11.77 1.56
N ALA A 36 4.31 -13.00 1.48
CA ALA A 36 5.43 -13.43 2.31
C ALA A 36 6.72 -12.69 1.93
N GLN A 37 6.93 -12.44 0.63
CA GLN A 37 8.06 -11.64 0.15
C GLN A 37 7.96 -10.19 0.65
N ILE A 38 6.78 -9.57 0.57
CA ILE A 38 6.55 -8.20 1.06
C ILE A 38 6.73 -8.13 2.58
N ALA A 39 6.18 -9.09 3.32
CA ALA A 39 6.32 -9.19 4.76
C ALA A 39 7.80 -9.22 5.17
N LYS A 40 8.61 -10.05 4.49
CA LYS A 40 10.05 -10.12 4.69
C LYS A 40 10.76 -8.79 4.37
N LYS A 41 10.41 -8.13 3.26
CA LYS A 41 11.01 -6.85 2.85
C LYS A 41 10.67 -5.71 3.81
N CYS A 42 9.46 -5.71 4.36
CA CYS A 42 8.97 -4.68 5.27
C CYS A 42 9.22 -4.98 6.75
N HIS A 43 9.78 -6.15 7.09
CA HIS A 43 9.90 -6.66 8.46
C HIS A 43 8.55 -6.69 9.21
N LEU A 44 7.50 -7.12 8.52
CA LEU A 44 6.15 -7.28 9.04
C LEU A 44 5.75 -8.75 9.05
N THR A 45 4.68 -9.07 9.76
CA THR A 45 3.98 -10.36 9.61
C THR A 45 3.06 -10.33 8.38
N ASP A 46 2.77 -11.50 7.81
CA ASP A 46 1.84 -11.63 6.69
C ASP A 46 0.47 -10.99 7.00
N LEU A 47 -0.04 -11.17 8.23
CA LEU A 47 -1.29 -10.56 8.67
C LEU A 47 -1.23 -9.03 8.63
N GLN A 48 -0.13 -8.42 9.10
CA GLN A 48 0.05 -6.97 9.04
C GLN A 48 0.11 -6.46 7.59
N VAL A 49 0.73 -7.21 6.69
CA VAL A 49 0.75 -6.88 5.25
C VAL A 49 -0.65 -6.94 4.66
N ILE A 50 -1.41 -8.01 4.93
CA ILE A 50 -2.78 -8.17 4.44
C ILE A 50 -3.67 -7.01 4.94
N VAL A 51 -3.60 -6.70 6.23
CA VAL A 51 -4.37 -5.58 6.81
C VAL A 51 -3.96 -4.24 6.17
N ALA A 52 -2.65 -3.99 6.02
CA ALA A 52 -2.17 -2.76 5.39
C ALA A 52 -2.65 -2.65 3.93
N ILE A 53 -2.63 -3.74 3.17
CA ILE A 53 -3.18 -3.81 1.81
C ILE A 53 -4.66 -3.45 1.80
N GLN A 54 -5.47 -4.07 2.66
CA GLN A 54 -6.90 -3.80 2.75
C GLN A 54 -7.19 -2.34 3.07
N LEU A 55 -6.43 -1.74 4.00
CA LEU A 55 -6.55 -0.33 4.34
C LEU A 55 -6.17 0.58 3.17
N LEU A 56 -5.08 0.27 2.46
CA LEU A 56 -4.66 1.01 1.26
C LEU A 56 -5.71 0.94 0.14
N MET A 57 -6.36 -0.22 -0.05
CA MET A 57 -7.47 -0.39 -0.99
C MET A 57 -8.70 0.43 -0.57
N HIS A 58 -9.08 0.38 0.71
CA HIS A 58 -10.18 1.19 1.24
C HIS A 58 -9.91 2.70 1.06
N LYS A 59 -8.65 3.12 1.21
CA LYS A 59 -8.18 4.50 0.95
C LYS A 59 -7.99 4.83 -0.53
N LYS A 60 -8.30 3.90 -1.45
CA LYS A 60 -8.15 4.03 -2.92
C LYS A 60 -6.70 4.36 -3.35
N MET A 61 -5.71 3.95 -2.56
CA MET A 61 -4.28 4.12 -2.86
C MET A 61 -3.74 2.96 -3.69
N LEU A 62 -4.40 1.81 -3.66
CA LEU A 62 -4.09 0.66 -4.50
C LEU A 62 -5.31 0.27 -5.33
N PRO A 63 -5.11 -0.07 -6.62
CA PRO A 63 -6.19 -0.53 -7.45
C PRO A 63 -6.50 -2.00 -7.11
N THR A 64 -7.78 -2.29 -6.87
CA THR A 64 -8.29 -3.58 -6.34
C THR A 64 -8.00 -4.77 -7.27
N ASP A 65 -7.81 -4.50 -8.56
CA ASP A 65 -7.52 -5.47 -9.61
C ASP A 65 -6.13 -6.11 -9.51
N ARG A 66 -5.21 -5.52 -8.73
CA ARG A 66 -3.83 -6.01 -8.60
C ARG A 66 -3.63 -7.06 -7.51
N ILE A 67 -4.65 -7.34 -6.71
CA ILE A 67 -4.52 -8.18 -5.51
C ILE A 67 -5.60 -9.25 -5.52
N LEU A 68 -5.26 -10.41 -6.06
CA LEU A 68 -6.04 -11.63 -5.94
C LEU A 68 -5.46 -12.42 -4.76
N PHE A 69 -6.26 -12.58 -3.71
CA PHE A 69 -5.96 -13.44 -2.57
C PHE A 69 -6.25 -14.90 -2.89
#